data_AF-A0A8T3XP66-F1
#
_entry.id   AF-A0A8T3XP66-F1
#
_cell.length_a   1.000
_cell.length_b   1.000
_cell.length_c   1.000
_cell.angle_alpha   90.00
_cell.angle_beta   90.00
_cell.angle_gamma   90.00
#
_symmetry.space_group_name_H-M   'P 1'
#
loop_
_entity.id
_entity.type
_entity.pdbx_description
1 polymer ?
#
loop_
_entity_poly.entity_id
_entity_poly.type
_entity_poly.pdbx_seq_one_letter_code
_entity_poly.pdbx_strand_id
1 'polypeptide(L)'
;DYSLYPKKIPSQPISRVRIPSNPTPGPINWGGPRPVVSERAYVQPSPQDVERILASINYVVRLPEDQQRLFVDATQEMRYFLDGAIRAKFGATRHFNAIRCLNDPTRTNVADLLSRRNVQLAGEEFFGLNRFMPNIPDIADVQWWAVYADGSWQLDTWNPEGEHLDTGFNGWGNLVCAVLKVNGQVLTPNQTVAFYRTLKLRDEQGFMTQESMINLQAMLNGLTQRRLPRGLEQHLELAHDLGLVEDDSRTLTYIGESMITPTKALLRKERQLTETNPRVRRIIDPVSLN
;
A
#
# COMPACT_ATOMS: atom_id res chain seq x y z
N ASP A 1 53.37 -41.97 37.77
CA ASP A 1 54.77 -42.15 37.35
C ASP A 1 55.07 -43.59 37.06
N TYR A 2 55.33 -43.91 35.80
CA TYR A 2 56.48 -44.68 35.28
C TYR A 2 56.33 -44.72 33.75
N SER A 3 57.14 -43.89 33.09
CA SER A 3 57.30 -43.78 31.64
C SER A 3 58.25 -44.87 31.15
N LEU A 4 57.87 -45.63 30.11
CA LEU A 4 58.81 -46.26 29.19
C LEU A 4 58.21 -46.31 27.76
N TYR A 5 58.75 -45.42 26.92
CA TYR A 5 58.57 -45.17 25.48
C TYR A 5 58.26 -46.36 24.55
N PRO A 6 57.49 -46.12 23.47
CA PRO A 6 57.67 -46.81 22.20
C PRO A 6 58.35 -45.94 21.12
N LYS A 7 59.34 -46.59 20.52
CA LYS A 7 60.11 -46.39 19.29
C LYS A 7 59.58 -45.39 18.24
N LYS A 8 60.52 -44.56 17.75
CA LYS A 8 60.43 -43.74 16.51
C LYS A 8 60.09 -44.61 15.29
N ILE A 9 59.09 -44.18 14.52
CA ILE A 9 58.84 -44.64 13.16
C ILE A 9 59.26 -43.50 12.19
N PRO A 10 59.93 -43.80 11.06
CA PRO A 10 60.51 -42.79 10.17
C PRO A 10 59.43 -41.97 9.44
N SER A 11 59.65 -40.66 9.36
CA SER A 11 58.86 -39.72 8.56
C SER A 11 59.08 -39.95 7.07
N GLN A 12 58.04 -40.34 6.33
CA GLN A 12 58.01 -40.20 4.88
C GLN A 12 57.53 -38.78 4.51
N PRO A 13 58.08 -38.16 3.45
CA PRO A 13 57.69 -36.83 3.02
C PRO A 13 56.25 -36.84 2.50
N ILE A 14 55.39 -36.06 3.15
CA ILE A 14 54.02 -35.78 2.68
C ILE A 14 54.14 -35.06 1.34
N SER A 15 53.75 -35.75 0.28
CA SER A 15 53.59 -35.17 -1.05
C SER A 15 52.60 -34.00 -0.96
N ARG A 16 53.03 -32.81 -1.39
CA ARG A 16 52.20 -31.60 -1.40
C ARG A 16 50.99 -31.83 -2.29
N VAL A 17 49.83 -32.10 -1.69
CA VAL A 17 48.54 -31.97 -2.36
C VAL A 17 48.40 -30.50 -2.75
N ARG A 18 48.40 -30.22 -4.07
CA ARG A 18 48.06 -28.89 -4.58
C ARG A 18 46.63 -28.58 -4.17
N ILE A 19 46.47 -27.66 -3.22
CA ILE A 19 45.19 -27.02 -2.93
C ILE A 19 44.86 -26.18 -4.17
N PRO A 20 43.73 -26.41 -4.87
CA PRO A 20 43.32 -25.54 -5.96
C PRO A 20 43.10 -24.13 -5.39
N SER A 21 43.72 -23.13 -6.01
CA SER A 21 43.52 -21.73 -5.68
C SER A 21 42.04 -21.40 -5.79
N ASN A 22 41.43 -20.95 -4.69
CA ASN A 22 40.08 -20.38 -4.73
C ASN A 22 40.05 -19.28 -5.81
N PRO A 23 39.05 -19.27 -6.71
CA PRO A 23 38.90 -18.18 -7.64
C PRO A 23 38.73 -16.90 -6.81
N THR A 24 39.55 -15.90 -7.11
CA THR A 24 39.39 -14.55 -6.59
C THR A 24 37.93 -14.15 -6.79
N PRO A 25 37.19 -13.71 -5.75
CA PRO A 25 35.84 -13.22 -5.94
C PRO A 25 35.94 -12.06 -6.94
N GLY A 26 35.32 -12.24 -8.11
CA GLY A 26 35.15 -11.12 -9.03
C GLY A 26 34.43 -9.99 -8.30
N PRO A 27 34.68 -8.72 -8.66
CA PRO A 27 33.88 -7.62 -8.12
C PRO A 27 32.40 -7.95 -8.29
N ILE A 28 31.63 -7.78 -7.22
CA ILE A 28 30.18 -7.92 -7.26
C ILE A 28 29.68 -7.01 -8.37
N ASN A 29 29.16 -7.60 -9.44
CA ASN A 29 28.55 -6.86 -10.52
C ASN A 29 27.23 -6.30 -10.00
N TRP A 30 27.24 -5.06 -9.52
CA TRP A 30 26.07 -4.33 -9.03
C TRP A 30 25.04 -3.99 -10.14
N GLY A 31 25.23 -4.53 -11.34
CA GLY A 31 24.55 -4.07 -12.55
C GLY A 31 25.20 -2.79 -13.04
N GLY A 32 25.42 -2.69 -14.36
CA GLY A 32 25.76 -1.40 -14.97
C GLY A 32 24.66 -0.36 -14.70
N PRO A 33 24.90 0.92 -15.03
CA PRO A 33 23.86 1.95 -14.93
C PRO A 33 22.62 1.43 -15.65
N ARG A 34 21.59 1.13 -14.87
CA ARG A 34 20.31 0.68 -15.40
C ARG A 34 19.81 1.82 -16.30
N PRO A 35 19.18 1.51 -17.45
CA PRO A 35 18.53 2.54 -18.23
C PRO A 35 17.64 3.34 -17.28
N VAL A 36 17.82 4.67 -17.29
CA VAL A 36 16.99 5.60 -16.52
C VAL A 36 15.57 5.36 -16.98
N VAL A 37 14.84 4.53 -16.24
CA VAL A 37 13.38 4.43 -16.36
C VAL A 37 12.94 5.85 -16.08
N SER A 38 12.32 6.51 -17.07
CA SER A 38 11.85 7.88 -16.89
C SER A 38 11.00 7.89 -15.62
N GLU A 39 11.40 8.69 -14.63
CA GLU A 39 10.68 8.88 -13.36
C GLU A 39 9.23 9.21 -13.71
N ARG A 40 8.33 8.30 -13.40
CA ARG A 40 6.91 8.42 -13.73
C ARG A 40 6.12 8.12 -12.48
N ALA A 41 5.89 9.17 -11.69
CA ALA A 41 4.71 9.22 -10.86
C ALA A 41 3.53 8.87 -11.77
N TYR A 42 2.79 7.83 -11.40
CA TYR A 42 1.72 7.33 -12.25
C TYR A 42 0.69 8.38 -12.59
N VAL A 43 0.49 9.30 -11.68
CA VAL A 43 -0.35 10.46 -11.82
C VAL A 43 0.48 11.65 -11.42
N GLN A 44 0.52 12.67 -12.26
CA GLN A 44 0.88 14.01 -11.84
C GLN A 44 -0.41 14.81 -11.83
N PRO A 45 -0.94 15.19 -10.66
CA PRO A 45 -2.20 15.92 -10.58
C PRO A 45 -2.05 17.27 -11.28
N SER A 46 -3.12 17.72 -11.94
CA SER A 46 -3.17 19.10 -12.44
C SER A 46 -3.18 20.09 -11.26
N PRO A 47 -2.80 21.36 -11.45
CA PRO A 47 -2.94 22.37 -10.40
C PRO A 47 -4.36 22.42 -9.80
N GLN A 48 -5.40 22.26 -10.62
CA GLN A 48 -6.79 22.22 -10.17
C GLN A 48 -7.08 20.99 -9.29
N ASP A 49 -6.50 19.83 -9.60
CA ASP A 49 -6.63 18.64 -8.76
C ASP A 49 -5.95 18.84 -7.40
N VAL A 50 -4.77 19.48 -7.39
CA VAL A 50 -4.05 19.82 -6.16
C VAL A 50 -4.88 20.77 -5.29
N GLU A 51 -5.45 21.84 -5.86
CA GLU A 51 -6.33 22.75 -5.12
C GLU A 51 -7.53 22.02 -4.50
N ARG A 52 -8.17 21.12 -5.25
CA ARG A 52 -9.28 20.29 -4.77
C ARG A 52 -8.86 19.36 -3.63
N ILE A 53 -7.70 18.74 -3.73
CA ILE A 53 -7.13 17.89 -2.67
C ILE A 53 -6.90 18.75 -1.42
N LEU A 54 -6.24 19.91 -1.56
CA LEU A 54 -5.96 20.83 -0.45
C LEU A 54 -7.24 21.38 0.21
N ALA A 55 -8.31 21.60 -0.57
CA ALA A 55 -9.61 22.01 -0.04
C ALA A 55 -10.29 20.93 0.82
N SER A 56 -9.94 19.66 0.59
CA SER A 56 -10.48 18.50 1.33
C SER A 56 -9.65 18.12 2.55
N ILE A 57 -8.44 18.68 2.63
CA ILE A 57 -7.46 18.32 3.63
C ILE A 57 -7.77 18.97 4.97
N ASN A 58 -7.66 18.17 6.03
CA ASN A 58 -7.87 18.62 7.39
C ASN A 58 -6.55 19.12 7.97
N TYR A 59 -6.51 20.39 8.36
CA TYR A 59 -5.35 21.00 8.99
C TYR A 59 -5.24 20.54 10.44
N VAL A 60 -4.09 19.95 10.80
CA VAL A 60 -3.83 19.47 12.16
C VAL A 60 -4.03 20.59 13.17
N VAL A 61 -3.47 21.77 12.89
CA VAL A 61 -3.56 22.95 13.76
C VAL A 61 -4.99 23.48 14.00
N ARG A 62 -5.97 23.05 13.19
CA ARG A 62 -7.39 23.44 13.36
C ARG A 62 -8.18 22.42 14.19
N LEU A 63 -7.59 21.27 14.52
CA LEU A 63 -8.23 20.26 15.35
C LEU A 63 -8.08 20.62 16.84
N PRO A 64 -9.02 20.17 17.70
CA PRO A 64 -8.83 20.21 19.15
C PRO A 64 -7.50 19.59 19.55
N GLU A 65 -6.80 20.18 20.52
CA GLU A 65 -5.42 19.80 20.91
C GLU A 65 -5.31 18.32 21.30
N ASP A 66 -6.32 17.79 21.99
CA ASP A 66 -6.44 16.38 22.38
C ASP A 66 -6.61 15.43 21.18
N GLN A 67 -7.11 15.93 20.05
CA GLN A 67 -7.30 15.17 18.81
C GLN A 67 -6.12 15.28 17.84
N GLN A 68 -5.29 16.33 17.94
CA GLN A 68 -4.17 16.53 17.01
C GLN A 68 -3.23 15.33 16.99
N ARG A 69 -2.78 14.91 18.17
CA ARG A 69 -1.87 13.76 18.30
C ARG A 69 -2.49 12.48 17.76
N LEU A 70 -3.75 12.19 18.14
CA LEU A 70 -4.46 11.00 17.67
C LEU A 70 -4.60 10.95 16.14
N PHE A 71 -4.87 12.11 15.53
CA PHE A 71 -4.99 12.21 14.08
C PHE A 71 -3.65 12.04 13.37
N VAL A 72 -2.58 12.63 13.90
CA VAL A 72 -1.20 12.45 13.39
C VAL A 72 -0.80 10.98 13.46
N ASP A 73 -0.93 10.37 14.64
CA ASP A 73 -0.57 8.98 14.89
C ASP A 73 -1.37 8.05 13.96
N ALA A 74 -2.69 8.23 13.88
CA ALA A 74 -3.55 7.46 12.98
C ALA A 74 -3.10 7.58 11.51
N THR A 75 -2.82 8.79 11.04
CA THR A 75 -2.43 9.05 9.64
C THR A 75 -1.11 8.38 9.26
N GLN A 76 -0.12 8.40 10.16
CA GLN A 76 1.19 7.80 9.92
C GLN A 76 1.13 6.27 10.03
N GLU A 77 0.54 5.77 11.11
CA GLU A 77 0.45 4.34 11.40
C GLU A 77 -0.38 3.58 10.36
N MET A 78 -1.46 4.17 9.82
CA MET A 78 -2.22 3.52 8.75
C MET A 78 -1.40 3.32 7.49
N ARG A 79 -0.61 4.31 7.07
CA ARG A 79 0.24 4.16 5.88
C ARG A 79 1.25 3.05 6.08
N TYR A 80 1.94 3.02 7.23
CA TYR A 80 2.89 1.96 7.57
C TYR A 80 2.25 0.58 7.63
N PHE A 81 1.08 0.48 8.26
CA PHE A 81 0.34 -0.77 8.34
C PHE A 81 -0.02 -1.31 6.94
N LEU A 82 -0.57 -0.46 6.07
CA LEU A 82 -0.98 -0.87 4.73
C LEU A 82 0.21 -1.19 3.82
N ASP A 83 1.26 -0.36 3.82
CA ASP A 83 2.50 -0.65 3.08
C ASP A 83 3.15 -1.95 3.57
N GLY A 84 3.24 -2.13 4.89
CA GLY A 84 3.76 -3.35 5.50
C GLY A 84 2.98 -4.61 5.08
N ALA A 85 1.65 -4.56 5.10
CA ALA A 85 0.79 -5.67 4.67
C ALA A 85 0.99 -6.00 3.18
N ILE A 86 1.10 -4.97 2.32
CA ILE A 86 1.36 -5.15 0.89
C ILE A 86 2.74 -5.75 0.65
N ARG A 87 3.78 -5.23 1.31
CA ARG A 87 5.15 -5.75 1.19
C ARG A 87 5.26 -7.17 1.73
N ALA A 88 4.54 -7.52 2.79
CA ALA A 88 4.46 -8.89 3.29
C ALA A 88 3.82 -9.83 2.25
N LYS A 89 2.80 -9.38 1.52
CA LYS A 89 2.11 -10.19 0.50
C LYS A 89 2.88 -10.33 -0.81
N PHE A 90 3.43 -9.22 -1.33
CA PHE A 90 3.98 -9.16 -2.68
C PHE A 90 5.51 -9.02 -2.70
N GLY A 91 6.13 -8.71 -1.57
CA GLY A 91 7.55 -8.37 -1.48
C GLY A 91 7.87 -6.96 -1.98
N ALA A 92 9.10 -6.54 -1.74
CA ALA A 92 9.58 -5.19 -2.09
C ALA A 92 9.60 -4.93 -3.61
N THR A 93 9.59 -5.95 -4.46
CA THR A 93 9.70 -5.78 -5.92
C THR A 93 8.37 -5.87 -6.66
N ARG A 94 7.29 -6.34 -6.00
CA ARG A 94 5.98 -6.54 -6.65
C ARG A 94 4.83 -5.84 -5.94
N HIS A 95 5.13 -4.89 -5.06
CA HIS A 95 4.10 -4.13 -4.34
C HIS A 95 3.18 -3.33 -5.28
N PHE A 96 3.62 -2.99 -6.50
CA PHE A 96 2.79 -2.36 -7.55
C PHE A 96 1.49 -3.10 -7.91
N ASN A 97 1.30 -4.34 -7.43
CA ASN A 97 0.04 -5.08 -7.55
C ASN A 97 -1.04 -4.62 -6.56
N ALA A 98 -0.71 -3.72 -5.64
CA ALA A 98 -1.63 -3.19 -4.63
C ALA A 98 -1.30 -1.77 -4.15
N ILE A 99 -0.23 -1.12 -4.64
CA ILE A 99 0.11 0.26 -4.26
C ILE A 99 0.60 1.08 -5.43
N ARG A 100 0.35 2.40 -5.40
CA ARG A 100 0.88 3.37 -6.37
C ARG A 100 0.99 4.77 -5.79
N CYS A 101 1.95 5.55 -6.29
CA CYS A 101 1.97 7.00 -6.11
C CYS A 101 0.83 7.70 -6.84
N LEU A 102 0.29 8.75 -6.22
CA LEU A 102 -0.71 9.64 -6.79
C LEU A 102 -0.14 10.98 -7.25
N ASN A 103 1.09 11.31 -6.85
CA ASN A 103 1.82 12.50 -7.30
C ASN A 103 3.34 12.31 -7.13
N ASP A 104 4.14 13.14 -7.81
CA ASP A 104 5.55 13.35 -7.49
C ASP A 104 5.69 14.48 -6.46
N PRO A 105 6.09 14.21 -5.20
CA PRO A 105 6.22 15.26 -4.19
C PRO A 105 7.30 16.30 -4.49
N THR A 106 8.27 15.99 -5.36
CA THR A 106 9.36 16.92 -5.75
C THR A 106 8.93 17.88 -6.85
N ARG A 107 7.90 17.51 -7.63
CA ARG A 107 7.38 18.32 -8.75
C ARG A 107 6.03 18.97 -8.45
N THR A 108 5.31 18.48 -7.45
CA THR A 108 3.98 19.00 -7.09
C THR A 108 4.13 20.26 -6.23
N ASN A 109 3.93 21.43 -6.84
CA ASN A 109 4.04 22.69 -6.11
C ASN A 109 2.81 22.94 -5.22
N VAL A 110 3.00 22.81 -3.91
CA VAL A 110 2.03 23.21 -2.87
C VAL A 110 2.52 24.35 -1.99
N ALA A 111 3.81 24.73 -2.12
CA ALA A 111 4.42 25.78 -1.31
C ALA A 111 3.76 27.13 -1.54
N ASP A 112 3.54 27.48 -2.81
CA ASP A 112 2.89 28.74 -3.19
C ASP A 112 1.42 28.77 -2.76
N LEU A 113 0.70 27.67 -2.97
CA LEU A 113 -0.72 27.53 -2.61
C LEU A 113 -0.95 27.64 -1.10
N LEU A 114 -0.03 27.10 -0.30
CA LEU A 114 -0.12 27.13 1.16
C LEU A 114 0.60 28.32 1.79
N SER A 115 1.26 29.16 0.99
CA SER A 115 2.12 30.26 1.47
C SER A 115 3.14 29.78 2.52
N ARG A 116 3.71 28.59 2.32
CA ARG A 116 4.65 27.94 3.24
C ARG A 116 5.87 27.45 2.49
N ARG A 117 7.05 27.61 3.07
CA ARG A 117 8.29 27.04 2.53
C ARG A 117 8.45 25.59 2.97
N ASN A 118 9.22 24.82 2.20
CA ASN A 118 9.61 23.44 2.52
C ASN A 118 8.42 22.50 2.79
N VAL A 119 7.31 22.65 2.08
CA VAL A 119 6.17 21.74 2.18
C VAL A 119 6.07 20.85 0.96
N GLN A 120 5.75 19.58 1.17
CA GLN A 120 5.53 18.61 0.10
C GLN A 120 4.17 17.93 0.29
N LEU A 121 3.42 17.79 -0.79
CA LEU A 121 2.25 16.92 -0.84
C LEU A 121 2.71 15.51 -1.20
N ALA A 122 2.35 14.54 -0.37
CA ALA A 122 2.57 13.12 -0.57
C ALA A 122 1.22 12.42 -0.71
N GLY A 123 1.05 11.67 -1.80
CA GLY A 123 -0.17 10.95 -2.13
C GLY A 123 0.12 9.51 -2.55
N GLU A 124 -0.56 8.57 -1.91
CA GLU A 124 -0.49 7.13 -2.23
C GLU A 124 -1.90 6.53 -2.28
N GLU A 125 -2.08 5.56 -3.17
CA GLU A 125 -3.25 4.69 -3.16
C GLU A 125 -2.82 3.25 -2.91
N PHE A 126 -3.47 2.65 -1.92
CA PHE A 126 -3.46 1.23 -1.61
C PHE A 126 -4.75 0.64 -2.18
N PHE A 127 -4.67 -0.38 -3.04
CA PHE A 127 -5.83 -0.89 -3.79
C PHE A 127 -5.86 -2.42 -3.86
N GLY A 128 -7.07 -2.97 -4.03
CA GLY A 128 -7.30 -4.40 -4.01
C GLY A 128 -6.91 -5.06 -2.67
N LEU A 129 -7.02 -4.32 -1.56
CA LEU A 129 -6.60 -4.75 -0.23
C LEU A 129 -7.39 -5.99 0.23
N ASN A 130 -8.72 -5.94 0.07
CA ASN A 130 -9.64 -7.04 0.38
C ASN A 130 -9.39 -8.35 -0.40
N ARG A 131 -8.55 -8.34 -1.45
CA ARG A 131 -8.16 -9.57 -2.17
C ARG A 131 -7.23 -10.46 -1.35
N PHE A 132 -6.47 -9.87 -0.42
CA PHE A 132 -5.43 -10.60 0.31
C PHE A 132 -5.36 -10.30 1.80
N MET A 133 -6.09 -9.30 2.30
CA MET A 133 -6.17 -8.98 3.72
C MET A 133 -7.52 -9.46 4.29
N PRO A 134 -7.57 -10.66 4.90
CA PRO A 134 -8.83 -11.21 5.42
C PRO A 134 -9.39 -10.37 6.59
N ASN A 135 -8.57 -9.51 7.20
CA ASN A 135 -9.02 -8.63 8.28
C ASN A 135 -9.85 -7.43 7.78
N ILE A 136 -9.89 -7.15 6.48
CA ILE A 136 -10.60 -5.99 5.91
C ILE A 136 -11.28 -6.32 4.56
N PRO A 137 -12.17 -7.32 4.51
CA PRO A 137 -12.79 -7.77 3.26
C PRO A 137 -13.72 -6.71 2.63
N ASP A 138 -14.22 -5.79 3.44
CA ASP A 138 -15.04 -4.62 3.09
C ASP A 138 -14.22 -3.42 2.56
N ILE A 139 -12.89 -3.49 2.56
CA ILE A 139 -12.03 -2.36 2.16
C ILE A 139 -11.24 -2.73 0.90
N ALA A 140 -11.66 -2.17 -0.24
CA ALA A 140 -11.00 -2.38 -1.52
C ALA A 140 -9.81 -1.44 -1.70
N ASP A 141 -10.00 -0.14 -1.45
CA ASP A 141 -8.98 0.88 -1.66
C ASP A 141 -8.94 1.95 -0.57
N VAL A 142 -7.73 2.45 -0.32
CA VAL A 142 -7.43 3.56 0.57
C VAL A 142 -6.56 4.54 -0.18
N GLN A 143 -7.01 5.79 -0.31
CA GLN A 143 -6.16 6.89 -0.76
C GLN A 143 -5.72 7.71 0.44
N TRP A 144 -4.42 7.88 0.56
CA TRP A 144 -3.79 8.65 1.61
C TRP A 144 -3.13 9.88 0.99
N TRP A 145 -3.50 11.06 1.47
CA TRP A 145 -2.91 12.32 1.05
C TRP A 145 -2.51 13.12 2.28
N ALA A 146 -1.27 13.59 2.30
CA ALA A 146 -0.73 14.34 3.43
C ALA A 146 0.26 15.40 2.96
N VAL A 147 0.25 16.55 3.65
CA VAL A 147 1.25 17.60 3.47
C VAL A 147 2.20 17.56 4.65
N TYR A 148 3.49 17.48 4.34
CA TYR A 148 4.55 17.51 5.34
C TYR A 148 5.38 18.77 5.19
N ALA A 149 5.70 19.41 6.31
CA ALA A 149 6.70 20.46 6.38
C ALA A 149 8.06 19.85 6.75
N ASP A 150 9.11 20.30 6.07
CA ASP A 150 10.50 19.89 6.30
C ASP A 150 10.76 18.38 6.12
N GLY A 151 9.87 17.68 5.39
CA GLY A 151 10.06 16.30 4.97
C GLY A 151 10.91 16.20 3.69
N SER A 152 11.23 14.96 3.30
CA SER A 152 11.90 14.68 2.03
C SER A 152 11.23 13.51 1.32
N TRP A 153 9.99 13.71 0.89
CA TRP A 153 9.23 12.74 0.11
C TRP A 153 9.68 12.74 -1.34
N GLN A 154 9.82 11.54 -1.92
CA GLN A 154 10.25 11.34 -3.29
C GLN A 154 9.67 10.04 -3.86
N LEU A 155 9.76 9.87 -5.16
CA LEU A 155 9.39 8.63 -5.83
C LEU A 155 10.48 7.57 -5.61
N ASP A 156 10.06 6.35 -5.28
CA ASP A 156 10.91 5.17 -5.29
C ASP A 156 11.15 4.75 -6.75
N THR A 157 12.37 4.97 -7.22
CA THR A 157 12.80 4.67 -8.59
C THR A 157 13.20 3.21 -8.80
N TRP A 158 13.13 2.37 -7.76
CA TRP A 158 13.56 0.97 -7.84
C TRP A 158 12.50 0.05 -8.47
N ASN A 159 11.28 0.55 -8.64
CA ASN A 159 10.17 -0.22 -9.19
C ASN A 159 9.92 0.13 -10.66
N PRO A 160 10.29 -0.74 -11.62
CA PRO A 160 10.13 -0.49 -13.05
C PRO A 160 8.65 -0.53 -13.49
N GLU A 161 7.79 -1.18 -12.71
CA GLU A 161 6.34 -1.25 -12.92
C GLU A 161 5.61 -0.49 -11.82
N GLY A 162 6.23 0.52 -11.20
CA GLY A 162 5.46 1.54 -10.54
C GLY A 162 5.93 2.12 -9.25
N GLU A 163 6.11 3.42 -9.27
CA GLU A 163 6.70 4.16 -8.18
C GLU A 163 5.76 4.19 -6.98
N HIS A 164 6.33 3.87 -5.83
CA HIS A 164 5.81 4.05 -4.47
C HIS A 164 6.49 5.28 -3.85
N LEU A 165 5.98 5.88 -2.77
CA LEU A 165 6.68 6.98 -2.14
C LEU A 165 7.72 6.45 -1.16
N ASP A 166 8.91 7.02 -1.21
CA ASP A 166 9.92 6.82 -0.18
C ASP A 166 10.25 8.15 0.49
N THR A 167 10.79 8.04 1.69
CA THR A 167 11.33 9.18 2.43
C THR A 167 12.84 9.17 2.34
N GLY A 168 13.41 10.27 1.84
CA GLY A 168 14.84 10.51 1.83
C GLY A 168 15.39 10.86 3.22
N PHE A 169 16.52 11.58 3.22
CA PHE A 169 17.33 11.84 4.43
C PHE A 169 16.59 12.57 5.56
N ASN A 170 15.64 13.46 5.26
CA ASN A 170 14.88 14.21 6.27
C ASN A 170 13.65 13.43 6.77
N GLY A 171 13.43 12.21 6.29
CA GLY A 171 12.30 11.39 6.67
C GLY A 171 10.95 12.02 6.27
N TRP A 172 9.96 11.82 7.15
CA TRP A 172 8.58 12.27 6.91
C TRP A 172 8.42 13.79 7.04
N GLY A 173 9.18 14.44 7.93
CA GLY A 173 8.91 15.81 8.37
C GLY A 173 7.69 15.90 9.31
N ASN A 174 7.22 17.13 9.53
CA ASN A 174 6.08 17.42 10.39
C ASN A 174 4.78 17.37 9.59
N LEU A 175 3.81 16.55 10.03
CA LEU A 175 2.49 16.50 9.40
C LEU A 175 1.77 17.84 9.59
N VAL A 176 1.48 18.54 8.50
CA VAL A 176 0.73 19.80 8.53
C VAL A 176 -0.75 19.52 8.44
N CYS A 177 -1.14 18.67 7.50
CA CYS A 177 -2.52 18.40 7.18
C CYS A 177 -2.65 17.11 6.37
N ALA A 178 -3.79 16.41 6.49
CA ALA A 178 -4.04 15.16 5.77
C ALA A 178 -5.51 14.95 5.43
N VAL A 179 -5.75 14.07 4.46
CA VAL A 179 -7.05 13.48 4.16
C VAL A 179 -6.88 12.01 3.80
N LEU A 180 -7.79 11.18 4.30
CA LEU A 180 -7.92 9.80 3.87
C LEU A 180 -9.23 9.62 3.11
N LYS A 181 -9.18 8.78 2.08
CA LYS A 181 -10.35 8.26 1.40
C LYS A 181 -10.36 6.75 1.48
N VAL A 182 -11.52 6.16 1.72
CA VAL A 182 -11.69 4.70 1.80
C VAL A 182 -12.86 4.33 0.92
N ASN A 183 -12.67 3.42 -0.04
CA ASN A 183 -13.70 3.06 -1.02
C ASN A 183 -14.32 4.28 -1.73
N GLY A 184 -13.49 5.28 -2.03
CA GLY A 184 -13.91 6.58 -2.60
C GLY A 184 -14.50 7.59 -1.61
N GLN A 185 -14.89 7.18 -0.40
CA GLN A 185 -15.43 8.10 0.61
C GLN A 185 -14.33 8.88 1.33
N VAL A 186 -14.41 10.21 1.30
CA VAL A 186 -13.55 11.11 2.09
C VAL A 186 -13.92 11.00 3.57
N LEU A 187 -12.93 10.76 4.43
CA LEU A 187 -13.12 10.69 5.87
C LEU A 187 -12.85 12.04 6.55
N THR A 188 -13.71 12.38 7.51
CA THR A 188 -13.44 13.44 8.49
C THR A 188 -12.36 13.00 9.49
N PRO A 189 -11.71 13.91 10.25
CA PRO A 189 -10.69 13.55 11.23
C PRO A 189 -11.13 12.49 12.25
N ASN A 190 -12.35 12.62 12.78
CA ASN A 190 -12.91 11.63 13.72
C ASN A 190 -13.11 10.26 13.06
N GLN A 191 -13.59 10.25 11.81
CA GLN A 191 -13.74 9.02 11.05
C GLN A 191 -12.39 8.39 10.71
N THR A 192 -11.36 9.19 10.43
CA THR A 192 -9.99 8.72 10.21
C THR A 192 -9.45 8.00 11.45
N VAL A 193 -9.59 8.59 12.63
CA VAL A 193 -9.15 7.96 13.90
C VAL A 193 -9.96 6.70 14.19
N ALA A 194 -11.29 6.73 13.98
CA ALA A 194 -12.14 5.55 14.16
C ALA A 194 -11.75 4.42 13.19
N PHE A 195 -11.49 4.74 11.93
CA PHE A 195 -11.04 3.79 10.91
C PHE A 195 -9.71 3.15 11.30
N TYR A 196 -8.72 3.93 11.75
CA TYR A 196 -7.46 3.42 12.26
C TYR A 196 -7.66 2.42 13.41
N ARG A 197 -8.51 2.75 14.40
CA ARG A 197 -8.82 1.84 15.52
C ARG A 197 -9.46 0.54 15.03
N THR A 198 -10.37 0.62 14.06
CA THR A 198 -10.98 -0.56 13.44
C THR A 198 -9.92 -1.43 12.75
N LEU A 199 -8.99 -0.84 11.99
CA LEU A 199 -7.89 -1.58 11.36
C LEU A 199 -7.06 -2.34 12.41
N LYS A 200 -6.63 -1.65 13.47
CA LYS A 200 -5.84 -2.26 14.56
C LYS A 200 -6.59 -3.37 15.27
N LEU A 201 -7.86 -3.13 15.63
CA LEU A 201 -8.70 -4.11 16.30
C LEU A 201 -8.87 -5.39 15.47
N ARG A 202 -9.17 -5.24 14.17
CA ARG A 202 -9.37 -6.37 13.26
C ARG A 202 -8.05 -7.10 12.97
N ASP A 203 -6.92 -6.40 12.97
CA ASP A 203 -5.60 -7.02 12.84
C ASP A 203 -5.23 -7.86 14.07
N GLU A 204 -5.48 -7.32 15.27
CA GLU A 204 -5.14 -7.97 16.54
C GLU A 204 -6.07 -9.16 16.87
N GLN A 205 -7.38 -9.00 16.64
CA GLN A 205 -8.37 -10.02 17.00
C GLN A 205 -8.65 -11.01 15.86
N GLY A 206 -8.28 -10.63 14.63
CA GLY A 206 -8.77 -11.28 13.43
C GLY A 206 -10.22 -10.90 13.13
N PHE A 207 -10.56 -10.83 11.84
CA PHE A 207 -11.95 -10.63 11.40
C PHE A 207 -12.48 -11.85 10.63
N MET A 208 -11.67 -12.37 9.71
CA MET A 208 -12.01 -13.50 8.87
C MET A 208 -10.80 -14.42 8.75
N THR A 209 -11.03 -15.73 8.60
CA THR A 209 -9.95 -16.68 8.30
C THR A 209 -9.60 -16.62 6.81
N GLN A 210 -8.39 -17.08 6.47
CA GLN A 210 -7.99 -17.20 5.07
C GLN A 210 -8.91 -18.14 4.27
N GLU A 211 -9.42 -19.20 4.90
CA GLU A 211 -10.35 -20.14 4.28
C GLU A 211 -11.70 -19.48 3.98
N SER A 212 -12.26 -18.74 4.94
CA SER A 212 -13.49 -17.98 4.75
C SER A 212 -13.36 -16.95 3.61
N MET A 213 -12.20 -16.27 3.50
CA MET A 213 -11.95 -15.33 2.40
C MET A 213 -11.89 -16.04 1.04
N ILE A 214 -11.29 -17.24 0.96
CA ILE A 214 -11.26 -18.05 -0.27
C ILE A 214 -12.67 -18.49 -0.68
N ASN A 215 -13.49 -18.94 0.27
CA ASN A 215 -14.88 -19.32 0.01
C ASN A 215 -15.72 -18.13 -0.47
N LEU A 216 -15.52 -16.96 0.15
CA LEU A 216 -16.15 -15.72 -0.28
C LEU A 216 -15.74 -15.34 -1.71
N GLN A 217 -14.43 -15.38 -2.03
CA GLN A 217 -13.93 -15.16 -3.39
C GLN A 217 -14.49 -16.17 -4.40
N ALA A 218 -14.61 -17.44 -4.04
CA ALA A 218 -15.18 -18.47 -4.90
C ALA A 218 -16.67 -18.21 -5.19
N MET A 219 -17.41 -17.76 -4.18
CA MET A 219 -18.82 -17.37 -4.32
C MET A 219 -18.99 -16.15 -5.23
N LEU A 220 -18.19 -15.09 -5.03
CA LEU A 220 -18.22 -13.90 -5.90
C LEU A 220 -17.84 -14.24 -7.36
N ASN A 221 -16.86 -15.12 -7.57
CA ASN A 221 -16.54 -15.65 -8.90
C ASN A 221 -17.69 -16.48 -9.49
N GLY A 222 -18.43 -17.23 -8.66
CA GLY A 222 -19.64 -17.94 -9.08
C GLY A 222 -20.75 -17.00 -9.55
N LEU A 223 -20.93 -15.86 -8.87
CA LEU A 223 -21.91 -14.84 -9.26
C LEU A 223 -21.60 -14.24 -10.64
N THR A 224 -20.34 -13.91 -10.94
CA THR A 224 -19.95 -13.40 -12.28
C THR A 224 -20.23 -14.41 -13.39
N GLN A 225 -20.15 -15.71 -13.08
CA GLN A 225 -20.42 -16.80 -14.01
C GLN A 225 -21.89 -17.25 -14.02
N ARG A 226 -22.78 -16.60 -13.26
CA ARG A 226 -24.18 -16.99 -13.04
C ARG A 226 -24.33 -18.44 -12.55
N ARG A 227 -23.36 -18.92 -11.78
CA ARG A 227 -23.28 -20.27 -11.21
C ARG A 227 -22.83 -20.19 -9.77
N LEU A 228 -23.77 -20.03 -8.86
CA LEU A 228 -23.50 -20.12 -7.43
C LEU A 228 -23.09 -21.57 -7.08
N PRO A 229 -21.90 -21.78 -6.49
CA PRO A 229 -21.52 -23.10 -5.99
C PRO A 229 -22.48 -23.52 -4.87
N ARG A 230 -22.94 -24.77 -4.92
CA ARG A 230 -23.83 -25.33 -3.88
C ARG A 230 -23.14 -25.27 -2.51
N GLY A 231 -23.87 -24.84 -1.49
CA GLY A 231 -23.39 -24.75 -0.10
C GLY A 231 -22.73 -23.41 0.24
N LEU A 232 -22.61 -22.48 -0.72
CA LEU A 232 -22.10 -21.13 -0.48
C LEU A 232 -23.20 -20.07 -0.39
N GLU A 233 -24.48 -20.46 -0.48
CA GLU A 233 -25.63 -19.55 -0.38
C GLU A 233 -25.64 -18.79 0.96
N GLN A 234 -25.19 -19.43 2.04
CA GLN A 234 -25.02 -18.81 3.37
C GLN A 234 -24.00 -17.67 3.39
N HIS A 235 -23.10 -17.57 2.40
CA HIS A 235 -22.14 -16.47 2.30
C HIS A 235 -22.73 -15.24 1.59
N LEU A 236 -23.92 -15.34 0.97
CA LEU A 236 -24.56 -14.20 0.31
C LEU A 236 -24.97 -13.11 1.30
N GLU A 237 -25.51 -13.49 2.45
CA GLU A 237 -25.83 -12.54 3.54
C GLU A 237 -24.58 -11.81 4.00
N LEU A 238 -23.50 -12.55 4.27
CA LEU A 238 -22.20 -11.96 4.62
C LEU A 238 -21.67 -11.03 3.52
N ALA A 239 -21.82 -11.40 2.23
CA ALA A 239 -21.38 -10.56 1.13
C ALA A 239 -22.19 -9.26 1.02
N HIS A 240 -23.48 -9.28 1.36
CA HIS A 240 -24.32 -8.09 1.43
C HIS A 240 -23.91 -7.21 2.61
N ASP A 241 -23.71 -7.79 3.81
CA ASP A 241 -23.25 -7.09 5.00
C ASP A 241 -21.89 -6.39 4.80
N LEU A 242 -21.00 -7.00 4.00
CA LEU A 242 -19.69 -6.46 3.64
C LEU A 242 -19.75 -5.50 2.44
N GLY A 243 -20.92 -5.27 1.84
CA GLY A 243 -21.11 -4.40 0.69
C GLY A 243 -20.41 -4.89 -0.59
N LEU A 244 -20.23 -6.21 -0.74
CA LEU A 244 -19.58 -6.84 -1.91
C LEU A 244 -20.56 -7.07 -3.06
N VAL A 245 -21.85 -7.14 -2.76
CA VAL A 245 -22.94 -7.28 -3.72
C VAL A 245 -23.97 -6.18 -3.51
N GLU A 246 -24.66 -5.79 -4.58
CA GLU A 246 -25.79 -4.86 -4.53
C GLU A 246 -27.01 -5.54 -3.87
N ASP A 247 -28.09 -4.78 -3.63
CA ASP A 247 -29.32 -5.26 -2.99
C ASP A 247 -30.01 -6.42 -3.74
N ASP A 248 -29.72 -6.58 -5.05
CA ASP A 248 -30.20 -7.71 -5.84
C ASP A 248 -29.47 -9.03 -5.56
N SER A 249 -28.42 -9.00 -4.71
CA SER A 249 -27.55 -10.13 -4.33
C SER A 249 -26.91 -10.87 -5.51
N ARG A 250 -26.87 -10.26 -6.69
CA ARG A 250 -26.39 -10.85 -7.95
C ARG A 250 -25.38 -9.99 -8.67
N THR A 251 -25.49 -8.68 -8.51
CA THR A 251 -24.59 -7.69 -9.09
C THR A 251 -23.48 -7.41 -8.08
N LEU A 252 -22.24 -7.54 -8.52
CA LEU A 252 -21.09 -7.19 -7.67
C LEU A 252 -20.99 -5.67 -7.54
N THR A 253 -20.66 -5.19 -6.34
CA THR A 253 -20.20 -3.81 -6.18
C THR A 253 -18.74 -3.70 -6.63
N TYR A 254 -18.22 -2.48 -6.70
CA TYR A 254 -16.79 -2.24 -6.89
C TYR A 254 -15.93 -3.00 -5.86
N ILE A 255 -16.36 -3.04 -4.60
CA ILE A 255 -15.62 -3.71 -3.52
C ILE A 255 -15.58 -5.22 -3.80
N GLY A 256 -16.71 -5.81 -4.19
CA GLY A 256 -16.79 -7.22 -4.58
C GLY A 256 -15.95 -7.56 -5.82
N GLU A 257 -16.01 -6.73 -6.86
CA GLU A 257 -15.18 -6.90 -8.06
C GLU A 257 -13.68 -6.83 -7.75
N SER A 258 -13.26 -5.90 -6.89
CA SER A 258 -11.86 -5.72 -6.46
C SER A 258 -11.31 -6.94 -5.74
N MET A 259 -12.17 -7.64 -4.98
CA MET A 259 -11.80 -8.85 -4.24
C MET A 259 -11.41 -10.01 -5.16
N ILE A 260 -12.00 -10.11 -6.35
CA ILE A 260 -11.77 -11.23 -7.30
C ILE A 260 -10.97 -10.84 -8.54
N THR A 261 -10.70 -9.55 -8.76
CA THR A 261 -10.02 -9.07 -9.96
C THR A 261 -8.61 -8.57 -9.65
N PRO A 262 -7.56 -9.31 -10.05
CA PRO A 262 -6.19 -8.81 -10.02
C PRO A 262 -6.05 -7.53 -10.84
N THR A 263 -5.47 -6.49 -10.24
CA THR A 263 -5.21 -5.21 -10.90
C THR A 263 -3.80 -4.77 -10.58
N LYS A 264 -3.08 -4.22 -11.57
CA LYS A 264 -1.76 -3.58 -11.39
C LYS A 264 -1.92 -2.06 -11.34
N ALA A 265 -0.94 -1.34 -10.79
CA ALA A 265 -0.95 0.12 -10.69
C ALA A 265 -1.33 0.84 -12.01
N LEU A 266 -0.76 0.42 -13.15
CA LEU A 266 -1.08 0.99 -14.47
C LEU A 266 -2.56 0.81 -14.86
N LEU A 267 -3.10 -0.40 -14.72
CA LEU A 267 -4.50 -0.69 -15.03
C LEU A 267 -5.46 0.00 -14.05
N ARG A 268 -5.07 0.11 -12.78
CA ARG A 268 -5.86 0.84 -11.77
C ARG A 268 -6.01 2.30 -12.14
N LYS A 269 -4.94 2.94 -12.65
CA LYS A 269 -5.00 4.30 -13.18
C LYS A 269 -5.99 4.41 -14.34
N GLU A 270 -5.91 3.54 -15.34
CA GLU A 270 -6.82 3.56 -16.49
C GLU A 270 -8.29 3.39 -16.06
N ARG A 271 -8.53 2.47 -15.11
CA ARG A 271 -9.83 2.30 -14.47
C ARG A 271 -10.30 3.57 -13.77
N GLN A 272 -9.46 4.22 -12.95
CA GLN A 272 -9.83 5.48 -12.30
C GLN A 272 -10.21 6.61 -13.28
N LEU A 273 -9.62 6.64 -14.47
CA LEU A 273 -9.96 7.63 -15.51
C LEU A 273 -11.30 7.35 -16.21
N THR A 274 -11.78 6.11 -16.16
CA THR A 274 -12.94 5.62 -16.93
C THR A 274 -14.13 5.23 -16.06
N GLU A 275 -13.89 4.87 -14.80
CA GLU A 275 -14.90 4.54 -13.80
C GLU A 275 -15.63 5.83 -13.38
N THR A 276 -16.66 6.18 -14.15
CA THR A 276 -17.68 7.18 -13.83
C THR A 276 -18.82 6.58 -13.00
N ASN A 277 -18.57 5.49 -12.26
CA ASN A 277 -19.62 4.77 -11.57
C ASN A 277 -20.24 5.72 -10.50
N PRO A 278 -21.52 6.12 -10.62
CA PRO A 278 -22.15 7.03 -9.67
C PRO A 278 -22.36 6.41 -8.28
N ARG A 279 -22.19 5.09 -8.14
CA ARG A 279 -22.30 4.33 -6.88
C ARG A 279 -20.95 3.96 -6.26
N VAL A 280 -19.86 3.99 -7.03
CA VAL A 280 -18.54 4.26 -6.43
C VAL A 280 -18.55 5.75 -6.18
N ARG A 281 -18.91 6.20 -4.98
CA ARG A 281 -19.00 7.63 -4.66
C ARG A 281 -17.72 8.34 -5.12
N ARG A 282 -17.81 8.94 -6.31
CA ARG A 282 -16.83 9.66 -7.14
C ARG A 282 -15.35 9.38 -6.84
N ILE A 283 -14.70 8.63 -7.73
CA ILE A 283 -13.24 8.44 -7.74
C ILE A 283 -12.45 9.76 -7.96
N ILE A 284 -13.09 10.84 -8.44
CA ILE A 284 -12.69 12.24 -8.19
C ILE A 284 -13.97 13.09 -8.10
N ASP A 285 -14.42 13.44 -6.89
CA ASP A 285 -14.94 14.79 -6.59
C ASP A 285 -14.97 15.00 -5.06
N PRO A 286 -14.09 15.85 -4.51
CA PRO A 286 -14.19 16.24 -3.11
C PRO A 286 -15.35 17.19 -2.79
N VAL A 287 -16.14 17.61 -3.77
CA VAL A 287 -17.32 18.46 -3.59
C VAL A 287 -18.54 17.81 -4.24
N SER A 288 -19.24 17.00 -3.46
CA SER A 288 -20.69 16.81 -3.67
C SER A 288 -21.41 16.97 -2.34
N LEU A 289 -21.36 18.20 -1.81
CA LEU A 289 -22.31 18.70 -0.82
C LEU A 289 -22.60 20.17 -1.11
N ASN A 290 -23.25 20.42 -2.25
CA ASN A 290 -24.54 21.13 -2.40
C ASN A 290 -24.93 21.12 -3.88
#